data_AF-A0A1I7W4S1-F1
#
_entry.id   AF-A0A1I7W4S1-F1
#
_cell.length_a   1.000
_cell.length_b   1.000
_cell.length_c   1.000
_cell.angle_alpha   90.00
_cell.angle_beta   90.00
_cell.angle_gamma   90.00
#
_symmetry.space_group_name_H-M   'P 1'
#
loop_
_entity.id
_entity.type
_entity.pdbx_description
1 polymer ?
#
loop_
_entity_poly.entity_id
_entity_poly.type
_entity_poly.pdbx_seq_one_letter_code
_entity_poly.pdbx_strand_id
1 'polypeptide(L)'
;MLLPCRLVVMRHGERIDDLFPEWIRKSTSSGSYRAFDLNMPLALPELKRPFRDYEDDTVISEMGYVLGEMVGRGLLVNKSIPDIVYSSPALRCVQTAHSVLKGMAKEDEIKIRIEPTLFEFTDLHPNGQPKFATPQELYKAKFNIDTDYVPFTKMENIWEMNETIEMYSERVQNLLQKLATTYEWSQRDDGSLILVVGHASTVDLAIGAFREPPRTVLARELISHGTKFPYCCTAIIDRMDNGQWLYNEGALPPITYMNFSSKINRDFAMRERIAA
;
A
#
# COMPACT_ATOMS: atom_id res chain seq x y z
N MET A 1 19.51 -17.16 8.55
CA MET A 1 18.29 -16.50 9.06
C MET A 1 18.71 -15.54 10.14
N LEU A 2 18.28 -14.28 10.10
CA LEU A 2 18.60 -13.24 11.05
C LEU A 2 17.31 -12.58 11.56
N LEU A 3 17.37 -12.04 12.77
CA LEU A 3 16.32 -11.16 13.25
C LEU A 3 16.33 -9.85 12.43
N PRO A 4 15.16 -9.24 12.18
CA PRO A 4 15.09 -7.99 11.45
C PRO A 4 15.79 -6.85 12.20
N CYS A 5 16.48 -6.00 11.45
CA CYS A 5 17.06 -4.76 11.96
C CYS A 5 16.23 -3.52 11.61
N ARG A 6 15.36 -3.61 10.60
CA ARG A 6 14.53 -2.50 10.15
C ARG A 6 13.22 -2.98 9.53
N LEU A 7 12.14 -2.29 9.90
CA LEU A 7 10.84 -2.36 9.24
C LEU A 7 10.63 -1.09 8.43
N VAL A 8 10.33 -1.25 7.14
CA VAL A 8 9.90 -0.18 6.24
C VAL A 8 8.40 -0.34 6.06
N VAL A 9 7.60 0.56 6.63
CA VAL A 9 6.13 0.44 6.62
C VAL A 9 5.52 1.57 5.80
N MET A 10 4.77 1.21 4.76
CA MET A 10 4.33 2.15 3.72
C MET A 10 2.82 2.06 3.46
N ARG A 11 2.18 3.22 3.27
CA ARG A 11 0.82 3.31 2.72
C ARG A 11 0.85 3.08 1.21
N HIS A 12 -0.14 2.37 0.68
CA HIS A 12 -0.35 2.24 -0.76
C HIS A 12 -0.38 3.60 -1.51
N GLY A 13 -0.20 3.54 -2.83
CA GLY A 13 -0.25 4.69 -3.74
C GLY A 13 -1.66 5.25 -3.95
N GLU A 14 -1.71 6.37 -4.68
CA GLU A 14 -2.93 7.09 -5.03
C GLU A 14 -3.94 6.16 -5.72
N ARG A 15 -5.18 6.14 -5.22
CA ARG A 15 -6.23 5.25 -5.72
C ARG A 15 -7.05 5.93 -6.82
N ILE A 16 -7.47 5.18 -7.83
CA ILE A 16 -8.26 5.75 -8.93
C ILE A 16 -9.72 6.05 -8.56
N ASP A 17 -10.28 5.38 -7.56
CA ASP A 17 -11.63 5.64 -7.05
C ASP A 17 -11.71 6.98 -6.28
N ASP A 18 -10.66 7.34 -5.56
CA ASP A 18 -10.57 8.64 -4.88
C ASP A 18 -10.45 9.80 -5.86
N LEU A 19 -9.71 9.62 -6.96
CA LEU A 19 -9.60 10.63 -8.01
C LEU A 19 -10.83 10.69 -8.91
N PHE A 20 -11.39 9.53 -9.23
CA PHE A 20 -12.44 9.37 -10.21
C PHE A 20 -13.54 8.43 -9.65
N PRO A 21 -14.46 8.92 -8.80
CA PRO A 21 -15.45 8.06 -8.14
C PRO A 21 -16.33 7.21 -9.07
N GLU A 22 -16.52 7.66 -10.31
CA GLU A 22 -17.30 6.93 -11.33
C GLU A 22 -16.42 6.21 -12.39
N TRP A 23 -15.16 5.93 -12.07
CA TRP A 23 -14.19 5.46 -13.05
C TRP A 23 -14.62 4.17 -13.73
N ILE A 24 -15.24 3.24 -13.01
CA ILE A 24 -15.70 1.95 -13.58
C ILE A 24 -16.74 2.23 -14.66
N ARG A 25 -17.84 2.90 -14.32
CA ARG A 25 -18.92 3.26 -15.26
C ARG A 25 -18.38 3.97 -16.52
N LYS A 26 -17.50 4.96 -16.33
CA LYS A 26 -16.95 5.76 -17.43
C LYS A 26 -15.98 4.94 -18.30
N SER A 27 -15.06 4.20 -17.67
CA SER A 27 -14.01 3.44 -18.37
C SER A 27 -14.51 2.15 -19.02
N THR A 28 -15.64 1.58 -18.58
CA THR A 28 -16.16 0.30 -19.11
C THR A 28 -17.42 0.43 -19.96
N SER A 29 -17.85 1.67 -20.26
CA SER A 29 -19.06 1.96 -21.04
C SER A 29 -19.10 1.31 -22.43
N SER A 30 -17.93 0.99 -22.99
CA SER A 30 -17.78 0.31 -24.29
C SER A 30 -17.79 -1.22 -24.23
N GLY A 31 -17.99 -1.82 -23.05
CA GLY A 31 -17.90 -3.26 -22.80
C GLY A 31 -16.48 -3.75 -22.47
N SER A 32 -15.46 -2.92 -22.69
CA SER A 32 -14.08 -3.15 -22.26
C SER A 32 -13.55 -1.94 -21.50
N TYR A 33 -12.54 -2.14 -20.64
CA TYR A 33 -11.83 -1.06 -19.97
C TYR A 33 -11.13 -0.14 -20.98
N ARG A 34 -11.29 1.18 -20.80
CA ARG A 34 -10.59 2.23 -21.53
C ARG A 34 -10.32 3.40 -20.58
N ALA A 35 -9.06 3.74 -20.38
CA ALA A 35 -8.68 4.95 -19.66
C ALA A 35 -9.22 6.20 -20.37
N PHE A 36 -9.81 7.12 -19.61
CA PHE A 36 -10.29 8.42 -20.11
C PHE A 36 -9.46 9.60 -19.58
N ASP A 37 -8.53 9.32 -18.67
CA ASP A 37 -7.59 10.29 -18.10
C ASP A 37 -6.19 9.65 -18.11
N LEU A 38 -5.15 10.45 -18.35
CA LEU A 38 -3.77 9.96 -18.43
C LEU A 38 -3.24 9.47 -17.08
N ASN A 39 -3.88 9.84 -15.96
CA ASN A 39 -3.53 9.31 -14.65
C ASN A 39 -4.19 7.95 -14.36
N MET A 40 -5.05 7.45 -15.25
CA MET A 40 -5.58 6.08 -15.13
C MET A 40 -4.62 5.07 -15.77
N PRO A 41 -4.54 3.84 -15.24
CA PRO A 41 -3.67 2.83 -15.81
C PRO A 41 -4.05 2.53 -17.26
N LEU A 42 -3.05 2.32 -18.13
CA LEU A 42 -3.33 2.00 -19.53
C LEU A 42 -4.17 0.71 -19.68
N ALA A 43 -3.89 -0.28 -18.83
CA ALA A 43 -4.63 -1.52 -18.73
C ALA A 43 -4.78 -1.92 -17.26
N LEU A 44 -5.90 -2.55 -16.92
CA LEU A 44 -6.06 -3.19 -15.61
C LEU A 44 -5.20 -4.46 -15.54
N PRO A 45 -4.75 -4.87 -14.33
CA PRO A 45 -4.12 -6.17 -14.15
C PRO A 45 -5.00 -7.29 -14.74
N GLU A 46 -4.37 -8.29 -15.36
CA GLU A 46 -5.06 -9.41 -16.03
C GLU A 46 -5.67 -10.39 -15.01
N LEU A 47 -6.63 -9.91 -14.23
CA LEU A 47 -7.42 -10.66 -13.27
C LEU A 47 -8.72 -11.10 -13.92
N LYS A 48 -9.03 -12.39 -13.85
CA LYS A 48 -10.28 -12.96 -14.37
C LYS A 48 -11.45 -12.65 -13.42
N ARG A 49 -11.81 -11.37 -13.29
CA ARG A 49 -12.91 -10.89 -12.44
C ARG A 49 -13.78 -9.84 -13.13
N PRO A 50 -15.09 -9.78 -12.82
CA PRO A 50 -15.98 -8.70 -13.26
C PRO A 50 -15.46 -7.31 -12.85
N PHE A 51 -15.77 -6.28 -13.67
CA PHE A 51 -15.40 -4.90 -13.34
C PHE A 51 -15.96 -4.41 -12.01
N ARG A 52 -17.15 -4.89 -11.62
CA ARG A 52 -17.78 -4.55 -10.33
C ARG A 52 -16.91 -4.92 -9.13
N ASP A 53 -16.12 -5.99 -9.23
CA ASP A 53 -15.26 -6.41 -8.12
C ASP A 53 -14.11 -5.41 -7.87
N TYR A 54 -13.86 -4.46 -8.78
CA TYR A 54 -12.94 -3.35 -8.55
C TYR A 54 -13.57 -2.17 -7.77
N GLU A 55 -14.89 -2.18 -7.50
CA GLU A 55 -15.56 -1.15 -6.68
C GLU A 55 -15.00 -1.17 -5.25
N ASP A 56 -14.86 -2.36 -4.66
CA ASP A 56 -14.36 -2.54 -3.29
C ASP A 56 -12.87 -2.94 -3.24
N ASP A 57 -12.24 -3.20 -4.40
CA ASP A 57 -10.81 -3.55 -4.53
C ASP A 57 -10.15 -2.87 -5.75
N THR A 58 -10.17 -1.54 -5.70
CA THR A 58 -9.64 -0.64 -6.73
C THR A 58 -8.13 -0.79 -6.99
N VAL A 59 -7.67 -0.21 -8.10
CA VAL A 59 -6.24 -0.11 -8.48
C VAL A 59 -5.64 1.26 -8.13
N ILE A 60 -4.32 1.36 -8.15
CA ILE A 60 -3.62 2.65 -8.08
C ILE A 60 -3.62 3.39 -9.43
N SER A 61 -3.48 4.71 -9.38
CA SER A 61 -3.27 5.58 -10.54
C SER A 61 -1.84 5.43 -11.09
N GLU A 62 -1.58 5.99 -12.28
CA GLU A 62 -0.22 6.09 -12.84
C GLU A 62 0.70 6.92 -11.92
N MET A 63 0.19 8.02 -11.35
CA MET A 63 0.93 8.80 -10.36
C MET A 63 1.19 8.01 -9.08
N GLY A 64 0.22 7.21 -8.60
CA GLY A 64 0.42 6.30 -7.47
C GLY A 64 1.53 5.27 -7.74
N TYR A 65 1.62 4.77 -8.97
CA TYR A 65 2.69 3.88 -9.41
C TYR A 65 4.06 4.59 -9.39
N VAL A 66 4.14 5.78 -10.01
CA VAL A 66 5.36 6.61 -10.05
C VAL A 66 5.85 6.98 -8.65
N LEU A 67 4.95 7.34 -7.73
CA LEU A 67 5.31 7.65 -6.34
C LEU A 67 5.90 6.43 -5.63
N GLY A 68 5.35 5.24 -5.87
CA GLY A 68 5.94 3.99 -5.36
C GLY A 68 7.35 3.74 -5.92
N GLU A 69 7.57 3.95 -7.22
CA GLU A 69 8.92 3.86 -7.81
C GLU A 69 9.89 4.89 -7.20
N MET A 70 9.44 6.11 -6.92
CA MET A 70 10.26 7.14 -6.27
C MET A 70 10.68 6.71 -4.85
N VAL A 71 9.77 6.13 -4.07
CA VAL A 71 10.10 5.54 -2.76
C VAL A 71 11.11 4.40 -2.93
N GLY A 72 10.91 3.53 -3.91
CA GLY A 72 11.84 2.45 -4.25
C GLY A 72 13.27 2.97 -4.51
N ARG A 73 13.41 3.98 -5.38
CA ARG A 73 14.71 4.62 -5.67
C ARG A 73 15.32 5.26 -4.42
N GLY A 74 14.52 5.91 -3.58
CA GLY A 74 14.98 6.51 -2.32
C GLY A 74 15.56 5.47 -1.36
N LEU A 75 14.84 4.35 -1.17
CA LEU A 75 15.31 3.22 -0.34
C LEU A 75 16.58 2.59 -0.93
N LEU A 76 16.66 2.42 -2.25
CA LEU A 76 17.85 1.90 -2.94
C LEU A 76 19.08 2.79 -2.68
N VAL A 77 18.95 4.11 -2.88
CA VAL A 77 20.03 5.09 -2.61
C VAL A 77 20.46 5.05 -1.14
N ASN A 78 19.50 4.86 -0.23
CA ASN A 78 19.74 4.72 1.21
C ASN A 78 20.16 3.30 1.64
N LYS A 79 20.53 2.41 0.69
CA LYS A 79 20.96 1.03 0.94
C LYS A 79 19.99 0.21 1.82
N SER A 80 18.70 0.51 1.70
CA SER A 80 17.59 -0.07 2.45
C SER A 80 16.74 -0.99 1.56
N ILE A 81 17.40 -1.84 0.76
CA ILE A 81 16.74 -2.82 -0.09
C ILE A 81 16.13 -3.90 0.82
N PRO A 82 14.82 -4.17 0.76
CA PRO A 82 14.20 -5.19 1.59
C PRO A 82 14.71 -6.59 1.21
N ASP A 83 14.87 -7.47 2.19
CA ASP A 83 15.05 -8.90 1.97
C ASP A 83 13.69 -9.58 1.79
N ILE A 84 12.67 -9.08 2.50
CA ILE A 84 11.32 -9.65 2.56
C ILE A 84 10.29 -8.55 2.33
N VAL A 85 9.24 -8.85 1.56
CA VAL A 85 8.13 -7.92 1.30
C VAL A 85 6.81 -8.56 1.71
N TYR A 86 6.06 -7.91 2.59
CA TYR A 86 4.67 -8.23 2.92
C TYR A 86 3.73 -7.16 2.36
N SER A 87 2.62 -7.59 1.79
CA SER A 87 1.56 -6.69 1.32
C SER A 87 0.22 -7.12 1.89
N SER A 88 -0.60 -6.13 2.27
CA SER A 88 -2.05 -6.30 2.36
C SER A 88 -2.61 -6.87 1.05
N PRO A 89 -3.68 -7.69 1.10
CA PRO A 89 -4.25 -8.32 -0.09
C PRO A 89 -4.99 -7.35 -1.01
N ALA A 90 -5.25 -6.12 -0.56
CA ALA A 90 -5.86 -5.10 -1.42
C ALA A 90 -4.98 -4.83 -2.65
N LEU A 91 -5.57 -4.79 -3.84
CA LEU A 91 -4.84 -4.69 -5.10
C LEU A 91 -3.96 -3.43 -5.16
N ARG A 92 -4.45 -2.32 -4.59
CA ARG A 92 -3.68 -1.09 -4.40
C ARG A 92 -2.37 -1.28 -3.62
N CYS A 93 -2.36 -2.13 -2.59
CA CYS A 93 -1.16 -2.43 -1.80
C CYS A 93 -0.20 -3.31 -2.61
N VAL A 94 -0.71 -4.33 -3.29
CA VAL A 94 0.12 -5.24 -4.12
C VAL A 94 0.78 -4.48 -5.27
N GLN A 95 0.03 -3.62 -5.98
CA GLN A 95 0.57 -2.78 -7.04
C GLN A 95 1.63 -1.80 -6.53
N THR A 96 1.44 -1.26 -5.32
CA THR A 96 2.43 -0.37 -4.69
C THR A 96 3.70 -1.11 -4.29
N ALA A 97 3.58 -2.32 -3.70
CA ALA A 97 4.74 -3.16 -3.40
C ALA A 97 5.54 -3.48 -4.67
N HIS A 98 4.84 -3.82 -5.76
CA HIS A 98 5.46 -4.06 -7.05
C HIS A 98 6.14 -2.81 -7.63
N SER A 99 5.52 -1.62 -7.58
CA SER A 99 6.14 -0.39 -8.09
C SER A 99 7.35 0.04 -7.27
N VAL A 100 7.35 -0.17 -5.95
CA VAL A 100 8.54 0.03 -5.09
C VAL A 100 9.68 -0.87 -5.54
N LEU A 101 9.44 -2.17 -5.74
CA LEU A 101 10.46 -3.11 -6.20
C LEU A 101 10.97 -2.76 -7.61
N LYS A 102 10.08 -2.32 -8.50
CA LYS A 102 10.47 -1.84 -9.83
C LYS A 102 11.35 -0.59 -9.78
N GLY A 103 11.03 0.35 -8.88
CA GLY A 103 11.89 1.49 -8.61
C GLY A 103 13.31 1.12 -8.15
N MET A 104 13.48 -0.09 -7.58
CA MET A 104 14.77 -0.65 -7.19
C MET A 104 15.41 -1.57 -8.26
N ALA A 105 14.70 -1.88 -9.36
CA ALA A 105 15.03 -2.96 -10.28
C ALA A 105 15.19 -4.33 -9.58
N LYS A 106 14.25 -4.66 -8.68
CA LYS A 106 14.20 -5.89 -7.87
C LYS A 106 12.88 -6.65 -7.98
N GLU A 107 12.01 -6.24 -8.89
CA GLU A 107 10.67 -6.80 -9.09
C GLU A 107 10.68 -8.29 -9.44
N ASP A 108 11.71 -8.77 -10.14
CA ASP A 108 11.85 -10.19 -10.51
C ASP A 108 12.65 -11.00 -9.48
N GLU A 109 13.35 -10.32 -8.56
CA GLU A 109 14.23 -10.95 -7.56
C GLU A 109 13.51 -11.20 -6.23
N ILE A 110 12.77 -10.20 -5.74
CA ILE A 110 12.16 -10.23 -4.41
C ILE A 110 10.67 -10.52 -4.56
N LYS A 111 10.23 -11.62 -3.96
CA LYS A 111 8.82 -12.03 -4.00
C LYS A 111 7.98 -11.28 -2.95
N ILE A 112 6.73 -10.98 -3.30
CA ILE A 112 5.74 -10.33 -2.44
C ILE A 112 4.91 -11.41 -1.72
N ARG A 113 4.90 -11.37 -0.39
CA ARG A 113 4.06 -12.22 0.47
C ARG A 113 2.73 -11.52 0.75
N ILE A 114 1.62 -12.15 0.38
CA ILE A 114 0.27 -11.61 0.62
C ILE A 114 -0.18 -11.96 2.03
N GLU A 115 -0.32 -10.97 2.91
CA GLU A 115 -0.64 -11.14 4.33
C GLU A 115 -1.98 -10.46 4.68
N PRO A 116 -3.09 -11.23 4.82
CA PRO A 116 -4.41 -10.70 5.17
C PRO A 116 -4.46 -9.92 6.48
N THR A 117 -3.59 -10.23 7.45
CA THR A 117 -3.49 -9.52 8.74
C THR A 117 -3.18 -8.02 8.56
N LEU A 118 -2.63 -7.61 7.40
CA LEU A 118 -2.39 -6.20 7.05
C LEU A 118 -3.62 -5.48 6.47
N PHE A 119 -4.74 -6.16 6.24
CA PHE A 119 -5.93 -5.51 5.72
C PHE A 119 -6.47 -4.48 6.70
N GLU A 120 -7.08 -3.42 6.19
CA GLU A 120 -7.59 -2.31 7.01
C GLU A 120 -8.83 -2.71 7.80
N PHE A 121 -9.36 -1.76 8.56
CA PHE A 121 -10.51 -1.98 9.42
C PHE A 121 -11.74 -2.41 8.61
N THR A 122 -12.38 -3.51 9.01
CA THR A 122 -13.47 -4.13 8.24
C THR A 122 -14.68 -3.22 8.04
N ASP A 123 -15.00 -2.35 9.00
CA ASP A 123 -16.16 -1.44 8.89
C ASP A 123 -15.98 -0.34 7.82
N LEU A 124 -14.77 -0.17 7.28
CA LEU A 124 -14.55 0.67 6.09
C LEU A 124 -15.17 0.05 4.82
N HIS A 125 -15.67 -1.19 4.90
CA HIS A 125 -16.27 -1.94 3.80
C HIS A 125 -17.70 -2.37 4.16
N PRO A 126 -18.66 -1.42 4.22
CA PRO A 126 -20.04 -1.71 4.63
C PRO A 126 -20.80 -2.65 3.68
N ASN A 127 -20.30 -2.83 2.46
CA ASN A 127 -20.85 -3.74 1.46
C ASN A 127 -20.39 -5.21 1.66
N GLY A 128 -19.56 -5.46 2.68
CA GLY A 128 -18.99 -6.77 2.98
C GLY A 128 -17.56 -6.93 2.46
N GLN A 129 -17.05 -8.17 2.54
CA GLN A 129 -15.68 -8.50 2.20
C GLN A 129 -15.37 -8.24 0.72
N PRO A 130 -14.35 -7.42 0.39
CA PRO A 130 -13.92 -7.28 -0.99
C PRO A 130 -13.44 -8.61 -1.57
N LYS A 131 -13.64 -8.79 -2.88
CA LYS A 131 -13.16 -9.96 -3.60
C LYS A 131 -11.70 -9.76 -4.03
N PHE A 132 -10.79 -10.07 -3.12
CA PHE A 132 -9.36 -10.04 -3.38
C PHE A 132 -8.94 -11.10 -4.41
N ALA A 133 -7.96 -10.76 -5.23
CA ALA A 133 -7.29 -11.74 -6.08
C ALA A 133 -6.48 -12.72 -5.23
N THR A 134 -6.52 -14.00 -5.59
CA THR A 134 -5.69 -15.02 -4.96
C THR A 134 -4.19 -14.81 -5.30
N PRO A 135 -3.26 -15.33 -4.47
CA PRO A 135 -1.83 -15.29 -4.80
C PRO A 135 -1.50 -15.84 -6.20
N GLN A 136 -2.19 -16.91 -6.64
CA GLN A 136 -2.01 -17.49 -7.96
C GLN A 136 -2.55 -16.61 -9.09
N GLU A 137 -3.65 -15.87 -8.87
CA GLU A 137 -4.16 -14.90 -9.85
C GLU A 137 -3.24 -13.69 -9.98
N LEU A 138 -2.74 -13.16 -8.85
CA LEU A 138 -1.76 -12.08 -8.84
C LEU A 138 -0.45 -12.49 -9.55
N TYR A 139 0.03 -13.71 -9.31
CA TYR A 139 1.18 -14.27 -10.03
C TYR A 139 0.95 -14.35 -11.55
N LYS A 140 -0.23 -14.83 -11.97
CA LYS A 140 -0.61 -14.88 -13.40
C LYS A 140 -0.71 -13.48 -14.01
N ALA A 141 -1.14 -12.49 -13.23
CA ALA A 141 -1.16 -11.07 -13.58
C ALA A 141 0.22 -10.40 -13.56
N LYS A 142 1.32 -11.17 -13.48
CA LYS A 142 2.72 -10.73 -13.57
C LYS A 142 3.23 -9.94 -12.37
N PHE A 143 2.59 -10.08 -11.22
CA PHE A 143 3.23 -9.71 -9.95
C PHE A 143 4.13 -10.86 -9.47
N ASN A 144 5.33 -10.55 -8.97
CA ASN A 144 6.24 -11.56 -8.43
C ASN A 144 5.81 -12.00 -7.03
N ILE A 145 4.79 -12.85 -6.97
CA ILE A 145 4.18 -13.30 -5.71
C ILE A 145 4.88 -14.55 -5.16
N ASP A 146 5.08 -14.59 -3.84
CA ASP A 146 5.46 -15.82 -3.12
C ASP A 146 4.23 -16.71 -2.94
N THR A 147 3.98 -17.60 -3.89
CA THR A 147 2.81 -18.51 -3.86
C THR A 147 2.93 -19.62 -2.83
N ASP A 148 4.11 -19.83 -2.26
CA ASP A 148 4.38 -20.84 -1.22
C ASP A 148 4.26 -20.25 0.19
N TYR A 149 4.14 -18.93 0.30
CA TYR A 149 3.93 -18.25 1.57
C TYR A 149 2.60 -18.66 2.21
N VAL A 150 2.65 -19.02 3.48
CA VAL A 150 1.48 -19.30 4.31
C VAL A 150 1.21 -18.09 5.21
N PRO A 151 0.09 -17.37 5.01
CA PRO A 151 -0.25 -16.21 5.84
C PRO A 151 -0.52 -16.57 7.30
N PHE A 152 -0.33 -15.61 8.21
CA PHE A 152 -0.58 -15.80 9.64
C PHE A 152 -2.06 -16.01 9.97
N THR A 153 -2.94 -15.43 9.17
CA THR A 153 -4.38 -15.68 9.22
C THR A 153 -4.97 -15.55 7.82
N LYS A 154 -6.20 -16.01 7.65
CA LYS A 154 -6.94 -15.83 6.41
C LYS A 154 -7.92 -14.67 6.52
N MET A 155 -8.34 -14.13 5.38
CA MET A 155 -9.29 -13.01 5.38
C MET A 155 -10.64 -13.39 5.98
N GLU A 156 -11.08 -14.64 5.76
CA GLU A 156 -12.35 -15.14 6.30
C GLU A 156 -12.35 -15.08 7.83
N ASN A 157 -11.24 -15.47 8.47
CA ASN A 157 -11.10 -15.40 9.92
C ASN A 157 -11.18 -13.95 10.45
N ILE A 158 -10.62 -12.98 9.71
CA ILE A 158 -10.69 -11.55 10.10
C ILE A 158 -12.12 -11.04 9.96
N TRP A 159 -12.81 -11.43 8.88
CA TRP A 159 -14.20 -10.99 8.66
C TRP A 159 -15.17 -11.58 9.68
N GLU A 160 -14.97 -12.83 10.09
CA GLU A 160 -15.78 -13.50 11.12
C GLU A 160 -15.62 -12.88 12.52
N MET A 161 -14.50 -12.19 12.80
CA MET A 161 -14.25 -11.56 14.10
C MET A 161 -15.20 -10.39 14.38
N ASN A 162 -15.76 -9.74 13.36
CA ASN A 162 -16.51 -8.49 13.49
C ASN A 162 -15.77 -7.50 14.40
N GLU A 163 -14.53 -7.18 14.01
CA GLU A 163 -13.56 -6.51 14.88
C GLU A 163 -14.03 -5.13 15.36
N THR A 164 -13.68 -4.79 16.61
CA THR A 164 -13.69 -3.38 17.04
C THR A 164 -12.41 -2.69 16.57
N ILE A 165 -12.34 -1.37 16.72
CA ILE A 165 -11.14 -0.61 16.34
C ILE A 165 -9.93 -0.98 17.21
N GLU A 166 -10.17 -1.33 18.48
CA GLU A 166 -9.14 -1.83 19.39
C GLU A 166 -8.62 -3.18 18.89
N MET A 167 -9.51 -4.11 18.55
CA MET A 167 -9.14 -5.41 17.98
C MET A 167 -8.37 -5.25 16.67
N TYR A 168 -8.78 -4.31 15.81
CA TYR A 168 -8.08 -3.94 14.59
C TYR A 168 -6.66 -3.42 14.88
N SER A 169 -6.53 -2.49 15.82
CA SER A 169 -5.25 -1.90 16.22
C SER A 169 -4.30 -2.98 16.75
N GLU A 170 -4.79 -3.84 17.63
CA GLU A 170 -4.06 -4.99 18.17
C GLU A 170 -3.66 -5.98 17.08
N ARG A 171 -4.57 -6.33 16.16
CA ARG A 171 -4.30 -7.26 15.05
C ARG A 171 -3.10 -6.82 14.22
N VAL A 172 -3.08 -5.56 13.79
CA VAL A 172 -2.00 -5.03 12.96
C VAL A 172 -0.70 -4.87 13.77
N GLN A 173 -0.77 -4.39 15.01
CA GLN A 173 0.43 -4.21 15.84
C GLN A 173 1.06 -5.54 16.25
N ASN A 174 0.25 -6.54 16.61
CA ASN A 174 0.73 -7.89 16.93
C ASN A 174 1.45 -8.51 15.73
N LEU A 175 0.96 -8.28 14.50
CA LEU A 175 1.69 -8.68 13.30
C LEU A 175 3.04 -7.97 13.21
N LEU A 176 3.09 -6.64 13.33
CA LEU A 176 4.34 -5.88 13.20
C LEU A 176 5.38 -6.28 14.25
N GLN A 177 4.97 -6.49 15.49
CA GLN A 177 5.82 -7.00 16.57
C GLN A 177 6.29 -8.44 16.30
N LYS A 178 5.41 -9.30 15.75
CA LYS A 178 5.78 -10.65 15.33
C LYS A 178 6.79 -10.63 14.19
N LEU A 179 6.60 -9.79 13.18
CA LEU A 179 7.55 -9.62 12.09
C LEU A 179 8.91 -9.16 12.63
N ALA A 180 8.95 -8.18 13.52
CA ALA A 180 10.17 -7.70 14.19
C ALA A 180 10.96 -8.77 14.98
N THR A 181 10.33 -9.90 15.29
CA THR A 181 10.94 -11.02 16.03
C THR A 181 11.04 -12.31 15.22
N THR A 182 10.59 -12.30 13.97
CA THR A 182 10.64 -13.46 13.07
C THR A 182 12.01 -13.53 12.40
N TYR A 183 12.72 -14.64 12.61
CA TYR A 183 13.96 -14.90 11.89
C TYR A 183 13.65 -15.08 10.40
N GLU A 184 14.28 -14.26 9.56
CA GLU A 184 14.10 -14.27 8.10
C GLU A 184 15.43 -14.43 7.39
N TRP A 185 15.39 -14.83 6.12
CA TRP A 185 16.61 -14.87 5.31
C TRP A 185 17.10 -13.45 5.02
N SER A 186 18.42 -13.27 4.98
CA SER A 186 19.07 -12.03 4.55
C SER A 186 20.50 -12.33 4.14
N GLN A 187 21.03 -11.55 3.20
CA GLN A 187 22.46 -11.54 2.86
C GLN A 187 23.27 -10.58 3.74
N ARG A 188 22.59 -9.80 4.57
CA ARG A 188 23.20 -8.84 5.49
C ARG A 188 23.75 -9.56 6.72
N ASP A 189 24.56 -8.85 7.50
CA ASP A 189 25.12 -9.29 8.78
C ASP A 189 24.43 -8.63 9.98
N ASP A 190 23.84 -7.45 9.79
CA ASP A 190 23.20 -6.64 10.84
C ASP A 190 21.72 -7.00 11.11
N GLY A 191 21.08 -7.75 10.20
CA GLY A 191 19.69 -8.20 10.32
C GLY A 191 18.94 -8.11 9.00
N SER A 192 17.78 -8.75 8.92
CA SER A 192 16.94 -8.66 7.72
C SER A 192 16.20 -7.32 7.64
N LEU A 193 15.94 -6.89 6.42
CA LEU A 193 15.10 -5.74 6.10
C LEU A 193 13.72 -6.20 5.63
N ILE A 194 12.66 -5.74 6.29
CA ILE A 194 11.29 -6.09 5.93
C ILE A 194 10.55 -4.85 5.42
N LEU A 195 10.03 -4.92 4.20
CA LEU A 195 9.05 -3.97 3.67
C LEU A 195 7.63 -4.47 3.95
N VAL A 196 6.79 -3.60 4.50
CA VAL A 196 5.37 -3.83 4.77
C VAL A 196 4.56 -2.78 4.03
N VAL A 197 3.73 -3.20 3.08
CA VAL A 197 2.84 -2.31 2.32
C VAL A 197 1.40 -2.55 2.74
N GLY A 198 0.78 -1.50 3.29
CA GLY A 198 -0.58 -1.55 3.79
C GLY A 198 -1.30 -0.23 3.56
N HIS A 199 -1.99 0.23 4.59
CA HIS A 199 -2.92 1.35 4.54
C HIS A 199 -2.41 2.53 5.37
N ALA A 200 -3.12 3.66 5.36
CA ALA A 200 -2.75 4.84 6.14
C ALA A 200 -2.57 4.51 7.63
N SER A 201 -3.52 3.75 8.18
CA SER A 201 -3.51 3.26 9.55
C SER A 201 -2.39 2.29 9.85
N THR A 202 -1.92 1.49 8.88
CA THR A 202 -0.77 0.59 9.06
C THR A 202 0.48 1.39 9.42
N VAL A 203 0.68 2.56 8.79
CA VAL A 203 1.84 3.42 9.07
C VAL A 203 1.76 4.03 10.47
N ASP A 204 0.58 4.56 10.86
CA ASP A 204 0.36 5.11 12.22
C ASP A 204 0.57 4.05 13.31
N LEU A 205 -0.06 2.90 13.14
CA LEU A 205 0.04 1.78 14.06
C LEU A 205 1.48 1.28 14.19
N ALA A 206 2.26 1.31 13.11
CA ALA A 206 3.67 0.92 13.14
C ALA A 206 4.54 1.89 13.93
N ILE A 207 4.38 3.20 13.73
CA ILE A 207 5.09 4.23 14.53
C ILE A 207 4.76 4.08 16.02
N GLY A 208 3.56 3.61 16.33
CA GLY A 208 3.09 3.37 17.69
C GLY A 208 3.27 1.97 18.26
N ALA A 209 3.67 0.98 17.45
CA ALA A 209 3.62 -0.44 17.81
C ALA A 209 4.60 -0.82 18.94
N PHE A 210 5.70 -0.08 19.06
CA PHE A 210 6.80 -0.37 19.98
C PHE A 210 6.89 0.65 21.13
N ARG A 211 5.80 1.38 21.39
CA ARG A 211 5.68 2.34 22.50
C ARG A 211 4.97 1.69 23.67
N GLU A 212 5.16 2.26 24.86
CA GLU A 212 4.44 1.87 26.08
C GLU A 212 3.59 3.05 26.58
N PRO A 213 2.24 2.95 26.57
CA PRO A 213 1.45 1.88 25.95
C PRO A 213 1.51 1.93 24.40
N PRO A 214 1.20 0.81 23.72
CA PRO A 214 1.06 0.79 22.26
C PRO A 214 -0.02 1.75 21.75
N ARG A 215 0.10 2.20 20.50
CA ARG A 215 -0.89 3.09 19.88
C ARG A 215 -2.22 2.37 19.64
N THR A 216 -3.32 2.94 20.12
CA THR A 216 -4.67 2.63 19.67
C THR A 216 -5.17 3.72 18.75
N VAL A 217 -5.76 3.35 17.60
CA VAL A 217 -6.40 4.30 16.69
C VAL A 217 -7.81 4.62 17.19
N LEU A 218 -8.27 5.85 17.01
CA LEU A 218 -9.65 6.23 17.34
C LEU A 218 -10.55 6.25 16.09
N ALA A 219 -11.85 5.96 16.26
CA ALA A 219 -12.83 5.94 15.16
C ALA A 219 -12.82 7.19 14.28
N ARG A 220 -12.77 8.37 14.90
CA ARG A 220 -12.72 9.66 14.20
C ARG A 220 -11.43 9.86 13.39
N GLU A 221 -10.35 9.20 13.80
CA GLU A 221 -9.04 9.32 13.18
C GLU A 221 -8.96 8.46 11.92
N LEU A 222 -9.59 7.27 11.91
CA LEU A 222 -9.65 6.40 10.72
C LEU A 222 -10.24 7.10 9.50
N ILE A 223 -11.31 7.87 9.68
CA ILE A 223 -11.99 8.59 8.57
C ILE A 223 -11.08 9.64 7.94
N SER A 224 -10.22 10.28 8.74
CA SER A 224 -9.32 11.35 8.27
C SER A 224 -7.86 10.90 8.12
N HIS A 225 -7.56 9.62 8.35
CA HIS A 225 -6.19 9.10 8.46
C HIS A 225 -5.40 9.34 7.18
N GLY A 226 -6.05 9.16 6.03
CA GLY A 226 -5.45 9.41 4.72
C GLY A 226 -5.03 10.87 4.48
N THR A 227 -5.54 11.83 5.26
CA THR A 227 -5.10 13.24 5.21
C THR A 227 -3.84 13.50 6.03
N LYS A 228 -3.55 12.64 7.02
CA LYS A 228 -2.37 12.74 7.91
C LYS A 228 -1.24 11.84 7.45
N PHE A 229 -1.58 10.71 6.84
CA PHE A 229 -0.66 9.74 6.25
C PHE A 229 -0.93 9.70 4.75
N PRO A 230 -0.35 10.61 3.94
CA PRO A 230 -0.63 10.73 2.50
C PRO A 230 -0.16 9.51 1.71
N TYR A 231 -0.56 9.41 0.45
CA TYR A 231 -0.15 8.29 -0.41
C TYR A 231 1.36 8.10 -0.44
N CYS A 232 1.78 6.84 -0.44
CA CYS A 232 3.19 6.44 -0.42
C CYS A 232 4.00 6.96 0.79
N CYS A 233 3.35 7.53 1.82
CA CYS A 233 4.08 7.87 3.04
C CYS A 233 4.69 6.59 3.64
N THR A 234 5.95 6.69 4.06
CA THR A 234 6.75 5.54 4.47
C THR A 234 7.42 5.85 5.80
N ALA A 235 7.16 5.01 6.80
CA ALA A 235 7.84 5.05 8.09
C ALA A 235 8.97 4.03 8.11
N ILE A 236 10.14 4.44 8.59
CA ILE A 236 11.28 3.55 8.84
C ILE A 236 11.39 3.35 10.34
N ILE A 237 11.35 2.11 10.79
CA ILE A 237 11.44 1.75 12.21
C ILE A 237 12.67 0.86 12.38
N ASP A 238 13.65 1.36 13.11
CA ASP A 238 14.95 0.73 13.29
C ASP A 238 15.03 0.04 14.64
N ARG A 239 15.64 -1.14 14.66
CA ARG A 239 16.06 -1.80 15.90
C ARG A 239 17.39 -1.21 16.35
N MET A 240 17.39 -0.61 17.53
CA MET A 240 18.55 -0.05 18.19
C MET A 240 19.41 -1.14 18.85
N ASP A 241 20.66 -0.82 19.22
CA ASP A 241 21.59 -1.75 19.88
C ASP A 241 21.05 -2.33 21.20
N ASN A 242 20.19 -1.58 21.89
CA ASN A 242 19.53 -2.03 23.12
C ASN A 242 18.28 -2.91 22.86
N GLY A 243 18.01 -3.24 21.61
CA GLY A 243 16.87 -4.04 21.17
C GLY A 243 15.54 -3.29 21.01
N GLN A 244 15.47 -2.00 21.36
CA GLN A 244 14.27 -1.18 21.18
C GLN A 244 14.04 -0.84 19.71
N TRP A 245 12.78 -0.74 19.30
CA TRP A 245 12.40 -0.33 17.95
C TRP A 245 11.92 1.12 17.95
N LEU A 246 12.57 1.98 17.17
CA LEU A 246 12.30 3.42 17.14
C LEU A 246 12.02 3.90 15.72
N TYR A 247 11.01 4.77 15.59
CA TYR A 247 10.73 5.46 14.34
C TYR A 247 11.87 6.45 14.02
N ASN A 248 12.44 6.31 12.83
CA ASN A 248 13.52 7.14 12.30
C ASN A 248 12.96 8.11 11.26
N GLU A 249 12.55 9.29 11.71
CA GLU A 249 11.93 10.34 10.88
C GLU A 249 12.86 10.85 9.76
N GLY A 250 14.18 10.79 9.96
CA GLY A 250 15.17 11.27 9.00
C GLY A 250 15.63 10.23 7.96
N ALA A 251 15.13 8.99 8.04
CA ALA A 251 15.66 7.88 7.22
C ALA A 251 15.25 7.92 5.74
N LEU A 252 14.17 8.63 5.41
CA LEU A 252 13.70 8.77 4.03
C LEU A 252 13.07 10.17 3.85
N PRO A 253 13.53 10.97 2.86
CA PRO A 253 12.91 12.26 2.60
C PRO A 253 11.47 12.10 2.08
N PRO A 254 10.58 13.06 2.36
CA PRO A 254 9.20 13.01 1.85
C PRO A 254 9.14 13.33 0.35
N ILE A 255 8.06 12.91 -0.29
CA ILE A 255 7.67 13.37 -1.63
C ILE A 255 6.57 14.43 -1.46
N THR A 256 6.70 15.58 -2.12
CA THR A 256 5.71 16.67 -2.07
C THR A 256 5.44 17.18 -3.48
N TYR A 257 4.16 17.24 -3.84
CA TYR A 257 3.68 17.70 -5.15
C TYR A 257 2.32 18.39 -4.99
N MET A 258 1.87 19.10 -6.03
CA MET A 258 0.59 19.83 -6.03
C MET A 258 -0.53 18.99 -6.65
N ASN A 259 -1.75 19.20 -6.18
CA ASN A 259 -2.95 18.69 -6.85
C ASN A 259 -3.35 19.64 -7.99
N PHE A 260 -3.01 19.30 -9.23
CA PHE A 260 -3.35 20.11 -10.41
C PHE A 260 -3.71 19.23 -11.61
N SER A 261 -4.43 19.80 -12.58
CA SER A 261 -4.74 19.17 -13.86
C SER A 261 -4.01 19.90 -14.99
N SER A 262 -3.49 19.16 -15.96
CA SER A 262 -2.94 19.71 -17.21
C SER A 262 -4.02 20.08 -18.23
N LYS A 263 -5.31 19.90 -17.89
CA LYS A 263 -6.43 20.26 -18.76
C LYS A 263 -6.43 21.77 -19.04
N ILE A 264 -6.38 22.12 -20.32
CA ILE A 264 -6.52 23.51 -20.76
C ILE A 264 -7.88 24.05 -20.29
N ASN A 265 -7.85 25.21 -19.63
CA ASN A 265 -9.06 25.96 -19.35
C ASN A 265 -9.64 26.45 -20.68
N ARG A 266 -10.65 25.73 -21.19
CA ARG A 266 -11.25 25.99 -22.50
C ARG A 266 -11.87 27.37 -22.58
N ASP A 267 -12.60 27.79 -21.55
CA ASP A 267 -13.30 29.08 -21.56
C ASP A 267 -12.31 30.24 -21.65
N PHE A 268 -11.20 30.13 -20.91
CA PHE A 268 -10.11 31.07 -21.04
C PHE A 268 -9.42 30.98 -22.39
N ALA A 269 -9.07 29.77 -22.86
CA ALA A 269 -8.36 29.58 -24.12
C ALA A 269 -9.18 30.04 -25.35
N MET A 270 -10.50 29.92 -25.28
CA MET A 270 -11.45 30.27 -26.35
C MET A 270 -12.18 31.59 -26.11
N ARG A 271 -11.71 32.42 -25.16
CA ARG A 271 -12.36 33.70 -24.83
C ARG A 271 -12.35 34.65 -26.04
N GLU A 272 -13.49 35.25 -26.33
CA GLU A 272 -13.57 36.31 -27.33
C GLU A 272 -12.95 37.61 -26.81
N ARG A 273 -12.42 38.44 -27.71
CA ARG A 273 -11.99 39.79 -27.35
C ARG A 273 -13.22 40.58 -26.89
N ILE A 274 -13.16 41.14 -25.67
CA ILE A 274 -14.12 42.16 -25.26
C ILE A 274 -13.92 43.35 -26.22
N ALA A 275 -14.99 43.73 -26.94
CA ALA A 275 -14.98 44.93 -27.77
C ALA A 275 -14.69 46.15 -26.88
N ALA A 276 -13.67 46.94 -27.27
CA ALA A 276 -13.27 48.16 -26.57
C ALA A 276 -14.33 49.26 -26.70
#